data_AF-A0A9D5L4X1-F1
#
_entry.id   AF-A0A9D5L4X1-F1
#
_cell.length_a   1.000
_cell.length_b   1.000
_cell.length_c   1.000
_cell.angle_alpha   90.00
_cell.angle_beta   90.00
_cell.angle_gamma   90.00
#
_symmetry.space_group_name_H-M   'P 1'
#
loop_
_entity.id
_entity.type
_entity.pdbx_description
1 polymer ?
#
loop_
_entity_poly.entity_id
_entity_poly.type
_entity_poly.pdbx_seq_one_letter_code
_entity_poly.pdbx_strand_id
1 'polypeptide(L)'
;MKKVLLFMLGTILSFPAFARDFSYEYNGKTIYYTVIDEEAKTCKTTQNPNSTTWGLTSGDVEIPSKVTDGNEIYKVIAIGASTFYRCSNLTSVTLPEGITSIDYSAFNQCSSLTSIIIPNGVTSIGGEALWGCENLASVILPEGLTSIGNNVFLGCKKLVSINIPETVTSIGQAAFYGCNSLSSVNIPDGITSIDWATFRGCNGLSSITIPESVTKIGSEAFGYCSNLTSINIPGRITKISDGTFQGCSNLSYISIPEGVTSIGNNAFQGCSGLTSIYIPEGITSIGDEAFSECGALNSVYYFADRPIEGNANIFSAETYENAILYMSEDGVIFSSIREPWKNFKKIVESDKSGIDGIEADFDENAPCVVYSISGVKVGDSLDGLASGIYIVRQGNKTTKISVK
;
A
#
# COMPACT_ATOMS: atom_id res chain seq x y z
N MET A 1 0.54 58.22 -41.76
CA MET A 1 0.23 57.19 -40.73
C MET A 1 -1.12 56.60 -41.10
N LYS A 2 -1.37 55.32 -41.40
CA LYS A 2 -0.68 54.04 -41.20
C LYS A 2 -0.96 53.16 -42.44
N LYS A 3 0.00 52.32 -42.84
CA LYS A 3 -0.19 51.20 -43.76
C LYS A 3 -1.04 50.15 -43.04
N VAL A 4 -2.14 49.71 -43.64
CA VAL A 4 -2.88 48.53 -43.19
C VAL A 4 -2.31 47.33 -43.95
N LEU A 5 -1.47 46.56 -43.25
CA LEU A 5 -0.97 45.26 -43.69
C LEU A 5 -2.10 44.24 -43.43
N LEU A 6 -2.66 43.67 -44.49
CA LEU A 6 -3.62 42.58 -44.40
C LEU A 6 -2.85 41.26 -44.22
N PHE A 7 -2.70 40.80 -42.97
CA PHE A 7 -2.21 39.45 -42.69
C PHE A 7 -3.34 38.46 -43.00
N MET A 8 -3.21 37.69 -44.09
CA MET A 8 -3.94 36.43 -44.22
C MET A 8 -3.35 35.43 -43.23
N LEU A 9 -3.98 35.28 -42.07
CA LEU A 9 -3.78 34.12 -41.20
C LEU A 9 -4.37 32.91 -41.93
N GLY A 10 -3.51 32.10 -42.55
CA GLY A 10 -3.89 30.75 -42.95
C GLY A 10 -4.13 29.93 -41.69
N THR A 11 -5.39 29.77 -41.31
CA THR A 11 -5.80 28.74 -40.34
C THR A 11 -5.45 27.38 -40.93
N ILE A 12 -4.36 26.77 -40.47
CA ILE A 12 -4.14 25.34 -40.66
C ILE A 12 -5.22 24.66 -39.84
N LEU A 13 -6.30 24.27 -40.53
CA LEU A 13 -7.23 23.28 -40.05
C LEU A 13 -6.42 21.97 -39.92
N SER A 14 -5.88 21.69 -38.74
CA SER A 14 -5.40 20.34 -38.44
C SER A 14 -6.64 19.46 -38.37
N PHE A 15 -6.94 18.77 -39.46
CA PHE A 15 -7.87 17.66 -39.41
C PHE A 15 -7.35 16.67 -38.35
N PRO A 16 -8.22 16.13 -37.47
CA PRO A 16 -7.80 15.00 -36.66
C PRO A 16 -7.33 13.92 -37.63
N ALA A 17 -6.04 13.59 -37.57
CA ALA A 17 -5.51 12.46 -38.31
C ALA A 17 -6.36 11.25 -37.93
N PHE A 18 -7.03 10.63 -38.91
CA PHE A 18 -7.72 9.38 -38.67
C PHE A 18 -6.67 8.37 -38.18
N ALA A 19 -6.87 7.82 -36.97
CA ALA A 19 -6.04 6.74 -36.48
C ALA A 19 -6.06 5.60 -37.51
N ARG A 20 -4.89 5.28 -38.06
CA ARG A 20 -4.72 4.18 -39.03
C ARG A 20 -4.03 3.02 -38.32
N ASP A 21 -4.67 1.86 -38.40
CA ASP A 21 -4.08 0.62 -37.90
C ASP A 21 -3.39 -0.16 -39.04
N PHE A 22 -2.30 -0.83 -38.71
CA PHE A 22 -1.58 -1.74 -39.60
C PHE A 22 -0.96 -2.89 -38.80
N SER A 23 -0.59 -3.98 -39.47
CA SER A 23 0.14 -5.10 -38.86
C SER A 23 1.57 -5.13 -39.35
N TYR A 24 2.48 -5.58 -38.50
CA TYR A 24 3.88 -5.79 -38.85
C TYR A 24 4.34 -7.15 -38.32
N GLU A 25 4.94 -7.95 -39.20
CA GLU A 25 5.54 -9.24 -38.82
C GLU A 25 7.00 -9.06 -38.45
N TYR A 26 7.37 -9.49 -37.25
CA TYR A 26 8.72 -9.43 -36.74
C TYR A 26 9.04 -10.72 -36.00
N ASN A 27 10.18 -11.36 -36.33
CA ASN A 27 10.59 -12.65 -35.75
C ASN A 27 9.48 -13.73 -35.77
N GLY A 28 8.69 -13.78 -36.85
CA GLY A 28 7.60 -14.75 -37.02
C GLY A 28 6.36 -14.48 -36.16
N LYS A 29 6.23 -13.27 -35.60
CA LYS A 29 5.07 -12.81 -34.83
C LYS A 29 4.44 -11.60 -35.52
N THR A 30 3.13 -11.64 -35.71
CA THR A 30 2.37 -10.48 -36.18
C THR A 30 1.88 -9.67 -34.99
N ILE A 31 2.30 -8.39 -34.92
CA ILE A 31 1.79 -7.41 -33.95
C ILE A 31 1.07 -6.30 -34.72
N TYR A 32 0.06 -5.71 -34.10
CA TYR A 32 -0.72 -4.62 -34.68
C TYR A 32 -0.29 -3.28 -34.08
N TYR A 33 -0.35 -2.23 -34.88
CA TYR A 33 0.08 -0.89 -34.53
C TYR A 33 -0.93 0.14 -35.01
N THR A 34 -1.08 1.22 -34.26
CA THR A 34 -1.84 2.42 -34.64
C THR A 34 -0.88 3.57 -34.86
N VAL A 35 -0.96 4.24 -36.01
CA VAL A 35 -0.22 5.50 -36.25
C VAL A 35 -0.77 6.57 -35.30
N ILE A 36 0.13 7.19 -34.53
CA ILE A 36 -0.19 8.26 -33.58
C ILE A 36 0.00 9.62 -34.25
N ASP A 37 1.11 9.77 -34.97
CA ASP A 37 1.49 11.02 -35.64
C ASP A 37 2.15 10.69 -36.98
N GLU A 38 1.51 11.13 -38.06
CA GLU A 38 1.97 10.93 -39.43
C GLU A 38 3.16 11.81 -39.79
N GLU A 39 3.30 12.99 -39.18
CA GLU A 39 4.38 13.92 -39.45
C GLU A 39 5.62 13.53 -38.65
N ALA A 40 5.46 13.25 -37.36
CA ALA A 40 6.54 12.79 -36.49
C ALA A 40 6.91 11.31 -36.74
N LYS A 41 6.14 10.60 -37.58
CA LYS A 41 6.31 9.18 -37.90
C LYS A 41 6.39 8.31 -36.64
N THR A 42 5.36 8.40 -35.80
CA THR A 42 5.26 7.61 -34.56
C THR A 42 4.02 6.73 -34.52
N CYS A 43 4.14 5.58 -33.87
CA CYS A 43 3.05 4.64 -33.66
C CYS A 43 3.11 4.01 -32.27
N LYS A 44 2.04 3.31 -31.90
CA LYS A 44 1.97 2.43 -30.72
C LYS A 44 1.48 1.06 -31.11
N THR A 45 1.77 0.05 -30.31
CA THR A 45 1.09 -1.24 -30.45
C THR A 45 -0.40 -1.06 -30.20
N THR A 46 -1.23 -1.91 -30.78
CA THR A 46 -2.66 -1.96 -30.54
C THR A 46 -3.15 -3.40 -30.60
N GLN A 47 -4.35 -3.64 -30.10
CA GLN A 47 -5.02 -4.90 -30.31
C GLN A 47 -5.30 -5.12 -31.80
N ASN A 48 -5.30 -6.37 -32.26
CA ASN A 48 -5.82 -6.71 -33.59
C ASN A 48 -7.27 -6.17 -33.77
N PRO A 49 -7.47 -5.14 -34.63
CA PRO A 49 -8.78 -4.49 -34.77
C PRO A 49 -9.82 -5.41 -35.43
N ASN A 50 -9.37 -6.51 -36.05
CA ASN A 50 -10.22 -7.47 -36.75
C ASN A 50 -10.50 -8.73 -35.92
N SER A 51 -9.96 -8.84 -34.71
CA SER A 51 -10.16 -10.02 -33.86
C SER A 51 -11.33 -9.85 -32.90
N THR A 52 -12.22 -10.84 -32.85
CA THR A 52 -13.22 -10.99 -31.79
C THR A 52 -12.72 -11.87 -30.63
N THR A 53 -11.50 -12.39 -30.74
CA THR A 53 -10.85 -13.26 -29.76
C THR A 53 -9.66 -12.56 -29.11
N TRP A 54 -9.44 -12.85 -27.84
CA TRP A 54 -8.36 -12.27 -27.03
C TRP A 54 -7.22 -13.27 -26.86
N GLY A 55 -6.06 -12.80 -26.42
CA GLY A 55 -4.98 -13.69 -26.00
C GLY A 55 -4.26 -14.46 -27.11
N LEU A 56 -4.25 -13.92 -28.33
CA LEU A 56 -3.69 -14.62 -29.49
C LEU A 56 -2.15 -14.63 -29.50
N THR A 57 -1.51 -13.62 -28.91
CA THR A 57 -0.06 -13.53 -28.85
C THR A 57 0.50 -14.48 -27.79
N SER A 58 1.57 -15.20 -28.12
CA SER A 58 2.14 -16.27 -27.28
C SER A 58 3.65 -16.41 -27.46
N GLY A 59 4.29 -17.14 -26.54
CA GLY A 59 5.73 -17.37 -26.51
C GLY A 59 6.50 -16.11 -26.17
N ASP A 60 7.72 -16.01 -26.71
CA ASP A 60 8.59 -14.86 -26.54
C ASP A 60 8.29 -13.81 -27.62
N VAL A 61 8.13 -12.56 -27.22
CA VAL A 61 7.82 -11.43 -28.11
C VAL A 61 8.86 -10.33 -27.96
N GLU A 62 9.35 -9.84 -29.09
CA GLU A 62 10.19 -8.66 -29.17
C GLU A 62 9.43 -7.57 -29.93
N ILE A 63 9.26 -6.41 -29.29
CA ILE A 63 8.67 -5.24 -29.96
C ILE A 63 9.80 -4.45 -30.63
N PRO A 64 9.80 -4.31 -31.97
CA PRO A 64 10.84 -3.55 -32.65
C PRO A 64 10.69 -2.06 -32.35
N SER A 65 11.82 -1.33 -32.27
CA SER A 65 11.80 0.13 -32.05
C SER A 65 11.24 0.92 -33.24
N LYS A 66 11.17 0.29 -34.41
CA LYS A 66 10.61 0.84 -35.65
C LYS A 66 9.88 -0.24 -36.43
N VAL A 67 8.79 0.15 -37.09
CA VAL A 67 7.98 -0.72 -37.94
C VAL A 67 7.69 -0.03 -39.28
N THR A 68 7.40 -0.81 -40.30
CA THR A 68 7.13 -0.29 -41.65
C THR A 68 5.67 -0.50 -42.03
N ASP A 69 5.04 0.54 -42.57
CA ASP A 69 3.72 0.48 -43.20
C ASP A 69 3.85 1.06 -44.62
N GLY A 70 3.76 0.20 -45.63
CA GLY A 70 4.10 0.56 -47.01
C GLY A 70 5.57 0.99 -47.15
N ASN A 71 5.80 2.25 -47.54
CA ASN A 71 7.15 2.83 -47.69
C ASN A 71 7.56 3.69 -46.48
N GLU A 72 6.69 3.83 -45.50
CA GLU A 72 6.88 4.70 -44.35
C GLU A 72 7.40 3.91 -43.15
N ILE A 73 8.34 4.49 -42.41
CA ILE A 73 8.91 3.88 -41.21
C ILE A 73 8.44 4.68 -40.00
N TYR A 74 7.77 4.02 -39.06
CA TYR A 74 7.27 4.62 -37.83
C TYR A 74 8.07 4.15 -36.63
N LYS A 75 8.43 5.06 -35.73
CA LYS A 75 9.00 4.74 -34.42
C LYS A 75 7.90 4.26 -33.48
N VAL A 76 8.12 3.14 -32.82
CA VAL A 76 7.21 2.64 -31.78
C VAL A 76 7.50 3.38 -30.48
N ILE A 77 6.54 4.14 -29.98
CA ILE A 77 6.72 5.00 -28.80
C ILE A 77 5.83 4.62 -27.61
N ALA A 78 4.87 3.72 -27.77
CA ALA A 78 4.04 3.26 -26.65
C ALA A 78 3.54 1.83 -26.85
N ILE A 79 3.25 1.18 -25.73
CA ILE A 79 2.48 -0.07 -25.71
C ILE A 79 1.02 0.31 -25.48
N GLY A 80 0.20 0.23 -26.54
CA GLY A 80 -1.17 0.71 -26.50
C GLY A 80 -2.11 -0.17 -25.69
N ALA A 81 -3.26 0.40 -25.37
CA ALA A 81 -4.23 -0.21 -24.47
C ALA A 81 -4.63 -1.61 -24.94
N SER A 82 -4.69 -2.55 -23.99
CA SER A 82 -5.12 -3.93 -24.22
C SER A 82 -4.36 -4.72 -25.30
N THR A 83 -3.18 -4.25 -25.76
CA THR A 83 -2.40 -4.91 -26.84
C THR A 83 -2.21 -6.41 -26.60
N PHE A 84 -1.82 -6.79 -25.38
CA PHE A 84 -1.59 -8.18 -24.96
C PHE A 84 -2.66 -8.67 -23.98
N TYR A 85 -3.86 -8.09 -24.00
CA TYR A 85 -4.95 -8.51 -23.12
C TYR A 85 -5.24 -10.02 -23.26
N ARG A 86 -5.22 -10.72 -22.13
CA ARG A 86 -5.38 -12.17 -21.98
C ARG A 86 -4.40 -13.03 -22.77
N CYS A 87 -3.23 -12.52 -23.13
CA CYS A 87 -2.16 -13.32 -23.76
C CYS A 87 -1.53 -14.28 -22.75
N SER A 88 -2.30 -15.26 -22.28
CA SER A 88 -1.95 -16.18 -21.20
C SER A 88 -0.78 -17.08 -21.53
N ASN A 89 -0.43 -17.23 -22.81
CA ASN A 89 0.73 -17.98 -23.29
C ASN A 89 1.95 -17.10 -23.61
N LEU A 90 1.89 -15.78 -23.37
CA LEU A 90 3.04 -14.88 -23.50
C LEU A 90 4.02 -15.16 -22.35
N THR A 91 5.22 -15.65 -22.67
CA THR A 91 6.23 -16.07 -21.68
C THR A 91 7.23 -14.97 -21.36
N SER A 92 7.59 -14.17 -22.36
CA SER A 92 8.46 -13.01 -22.22
C SER A 92 8.10 -11.91 -23.21
N VAL A 93 8.39 -10.66 -22.84
CA VAL A 93 8.28 -9.51 -23.74
C VAL A 93 9.51 -8.63 -23.61
N THR A 94 10.13 -8.29 -24.74
CA THR A 94 11.22 -7.32 -24.82
C THR A 94 10.68 -6.01 -25.38
N LEU A 95 10.79 -4.94 -24.59
CA LEU A 95 10.35 -3.60 -24.96
C LEU A 95 11.55 -2.76 -25.42
N PRO A 96 11.46 -2.06 -26.55
CA PRO A 96 12.58 -1.30 -27.08
C PRO A 96 12.77 0.02 -26.33
N GLU A 97 14.00 0.54 -26.37
CA GLU A 97 14.27 1.91 -25.93
C GLU A 97 13.45 2.92 -26.76
N GLY A 98 12.99 3.98 -26.09
CA GLY A 98 12.15 5.02 -26.70
C GLY A 98 10.65 4.83 -26.54
N ILE A 99 10.19 3.75 -25.90
CA ILE A 99 8.84 3.66 -25.35
C ILE A 99 8.68 4.67 -24.21
N THR A 100 7.61 5.45 -24.25
CA THR A 100 7.29 6.52 -23.29
C THR A 100 6.07 6.24 -22.43
N SER A 101 5.21 5.29 -22.83
CA SER A 101 4.06 4.88 -22.02
C SER A 101 3.70 3.41 -22.21
N ILE A 102 3.09 2.83 -21.17
CA ILE A 102 2.39 1.55 -21.20
C ILE A 102 0.96 1.84 -20.80
N ASP A 103 0.04 1.70 -21.75
CA ASP A 103 -1.35 2.14 -21.60
C ASP A 103 -2.18 1.11 -20.80
N TYR A 104 -3.43 1.49 -20.50
CA TYR A 104 -4.39 0.70 -19.73
C TYR A 104 -4.50 -0.75 -20.22
N SER A 105 -4.45 -1.71 -19.29
CA SER A 105 -4.60 -3.14 -19.57
C SER A 105 -3.64 -3.75 -20.60
N ALA A 106 -2.52 -3.09 -20.92
CA ALA A 106 -1.59 -3.52 -21.97
C ALA A 106 -1.15 -5.00 -21.90
N PHE A 107 -0.88 -5.53 -20.71
CA PHE A 107 -0.50 -6.93 -20.44
C PHE A 107 -1.46 -7.65 -19.48
N ASN A 108 -2.69 -7.14 -19.33
CA ASN A 108 -3.68 -7.73 -18.43
C ASN A 108 -3.89 -9.23 -18.74
N GLN A 109 -3.86 -10.06 -17.71
CA GLN A 109 -4.01 -11.52 -17.76
C GLN A 109 -2.99 -12.24 -18.66
N CYS A 110 -1.78 -11.68 -18.81
CA CYS A 110 -0.61 -12.40 -19.34
C CYS A 110 -0.06 -13.37 -18.29
N SER A 111 -0.83 -14.39 -17.92
CA SER A 111 -0.56 -15.24 -16.76
C SER A 111 0.73 -16.07 -16.83
N SER A 112 1.32 -16.30 -18.01
CA SER A 112 2.63 -16.95 -18.17
C SER A 112 3.83 -16.00 -18.16
N LEU A 113 3.61 -14.68 -18.16
CA LEU A 113 4.71 -13.71 -18.16
C LEU A 113 5.44 -13.78 -16.82
N THR A 114 6.75 -14.02 -16.86
CA THR A 114 7.56 -14.24 -15.65
C THR A 114 8.37 -13.02 -15.22
N SER A 115 8.79 -12.20 -16.17
CA SER A 115 9.51 -10.95 -15.91
C SER A 115 9.24 -9.91 -16.97
N ILE A 116 9.36 -8.63 -16.61
CA ILE A 116 9.33 -7.53 -17.57
C ILE A 116 10.30 -6.42 -17.14
N ILE A 117 10.98 -5.83 -18.13
CA ILE A 117 11.81 -4.63 -17.96
C ILE A 117 11.06 -3.48 -18.60
N ILE A 118 10.70 -2.47 -17.80
CA ILE A 118 10.03 -1.28 -18.27
C ILE A 118 11.10 -0.26 -18.72
N PRO A 119 11.12 0.18 -19.99
CA PRO A 119 12.19 1.04 -20.51
C PRO A 119 12.29 2.41 -19.83
N ASN A 120 13.49 3.01 -19.84
CA ASN A 120 13.80 4.26 -19.15
C ASN A 120 12.95 5.47 -19.59
N GLY A 121 12.39 5.45 -20.81
CA GLY A 121 11.53 6.52 -21.31
C GLY A 121 10.12 6.53 -20.70
N VAL A 122 9.70 5.46 -20.02
CA VAL A 122 8.34 5.34 -19.47
C VAL A 122 8.19 6.17 -18.21
N THR A 123 7.29 7.15 -18.25
CA THR A 123 7.01 8.04 -17.12
C THR A 123 5.76 7.65 -16.34
N SER A 124 4.87 6.84 -16.93
CA SER A 124 3.67 6.33 -16.27
C SER A 124 3.27 4.93 -16.78
N ILE A 125 2.69 4.13 -15.89
CA ILE A 125 2.08 2.83 -16.21
C ILE A 125 0.57 2.94 -16.00
N GLY A 126 -0.20 2.72 -17.06
CA GLY A 126 -1.66 2.81 -17.06
C GLY A 126 -2.31 1.77 -16.16
N GLY A 127 -3.54 2.05 -15.72
CA GLY A 127 -4.29 1.14 -14.85
C GLY A 127 -4.42 -0.26 -15.43
N GLU A 128 -4.41 -1.28 -14.57
CA GLU A 128 -4.55 -2.69 -14.92
C GLU A 128 -3.49 -3.25 -15.89
N ALA A 129 -2.43 -2.48 -16.19
CA ALA A 129 -1.47 -2.83 -17.24
C ALA A 129 -0.83 -4.22 -17.06
N LEU A 130 -0.62 -4.69 -15.81
CA LEU A 130 -0.08 -6.01 -15.49
C LEU A 130 -1.02 -6.81 -14.56
N TRP A 131 -2.32 -6.45 -14.51
CA TRP A 131 -3.30 -7.17 -13.67
C TRP A 131 -3.34 -8.64 -14.10
N GLY A 132 -3.13 -9.56 -13.16
CA GLY A 132 -3.38 -10.98 -13.36
C GLY A 132 -2.24 -11.67 -14.09
N CYS A 133 -1.07 -11.03 -14.18
CA CYS A 133 0.18 -11.68 -14.53
C CYS A 133 0.63 -12.57 -13.36
N GLU A 134 -0.08 -13.67 -13.12
CA GLU A 134 0.06 -14.48 -11.90
C GLU A 134 1.46 -15.06 -11.68
N ASN A 135 2.19 -15.34 -12.77
CA ASN A 135 3.57 -15.85 -12.72
C ASN A 135 4.64 -14.76 -12.73
N LEU A 136 4.27 -13.48 -12.75
CA LEU A 136 5.21 -12.37 -12.78
C LEU A 136 5.98 -12.31 -11.47
N ALA A 137 7.26 -12.65 -11.51
CA ALA A 137 8.15 -12.74 -10.35
C ALA A 137 9.10 -11.54 -10.24
N SER A 138 9.42 -10.89 -11.37
CA SER A 138 10.37 -9.77 -11.41
C SER A 138 9.89 -8.65 -12.33
N VAL A 139 9.92 -7.42 -11.82
CA VAL A 139 9.63 -6.20 -12.58
C VAL A 139 10.74 -5.21 -12.33
N ILE A 140 11.35 -4.71 -13.41
CA ILE A 140 12.31 -3.60 -13.34
C ILE A 140 11.59 -2.34 -13.79
N LEU A 141 11.37 -1.41 -12.85
CA LEU A 141 10.81 -0.09 -13.09
C LEU A 141 11.91 0.90 -13.48
N PRO A 142 11.64 1.91 -14.34
CA PRO A 142 12.63 2.88 -14.73
C PRO A 142 12.77 3.98 -13.69
N GLU A 143 13.97 4.50 -13.49
CA GLU A 143 14.26 5.58 -12.53
C GLU A 143 13.51 6.89 -12.80
N GLY A 144 12.96 7.08 -14.00
CA GLY A 144 12.14 8.24 -14.39
C GLY A 144 10.63 8.07 -14.17
N LEU A 145 10.19 6.95 -13.59
CA LEU A 145 8.77 6.67 -13.39
C LEU A 145 8.15 7.64 -12.39
N THR A 146 7.04 8.28 -12.74
CA THR A 146 6.37 9.27 -11.88
C THR A 146 5.07 8.76 -11.26
N SER A 147 4.43 7.76 -11.88
CA SER A 147 3.16 7.22 -11.40
C SER A 147 2.93 5.75 -11.77
N ILE A 148 2.30 5.02 -10.84
CA ILE A 148 1.78 3.66 -11.02
C ILE A 148 0.26 3.73 -10.96
N GLY A 149 -0.44 3.33 -12.02
CA GLY A 149 -1.90 3.37 -12.09
C GLY A 149 -2.63 2.39 -11.16
N ASN A 150 -3.96 2.47 -11.16
CA ASN A 150 -4.82 1.57 -10.38
C ASN A 150 -4.65 0.11 -10.83
N ASN A 151 -4.68 -0.84 -9.90
CA ASN A 151 -4.67 -2.28 -10.17
C ASN A 151 -3.47 -2.79 -10.99
N VAL A 152 -2.38 -2.03 -11.15
CA VAL A 152 -1.30 -2.38 -12.10
C VAL A 152 -0.74 -3.78 -11.86
N PHE A 153 -0.44 -4.15 -10.62
CA PHE A 153 0.07 -5.47 -10.26
C PHE A 153 -0.98 -6.33 -9.53
N LEU A 154 -2.26 -6.03 -9.70
CA LEU A 154 -3.32 -6.78 -9.02
C LEU A 154 -3.20 -8.27 -9.38
N GLY A 155 -3.11 -9.14 -8.38
CA GLY A 155 -2.99 -10.59 -8.57
C GLY A 155 -1.66 -11.06 -9.18
N CYS A 156 -0.58 -10.26 -9.14
CA CYS A 156 0.79 -10.72 -9.43
C CYS A 156 1.31 -11.61 -8.29
N LYS A 157 0.71 -12.79 -8.14
CA LYS A 157 0.88 -13.70 -6.99
C LYS A 157 2.33 -14.10 -6.71
N LYS A 158 3.18 -14.17 -7.73
CA LYS A 158 4.60 -14.55 -7.62
C LYS A 158 5.58 -13.38 -7.46
N LEU A 159 5.12 -12.13 -7.46
CA LEU A 159 5.99 -10.98 -7.30
C LEU A 159 6.55 -10.97 -5.88
N VAL A 160 7.87 -11.15 -5.72
CA VAL A 160 8.53 -11.29 -4.41
C VAL A 160 8.96 -9.95 -3.83
N SER A 161 9.45 -9.06 -4.70
CA SER A 161 9.93 -7.74 -4.33
C SER A 161 9.75 -6.76 -5.48
N ILE A 162 9.57 -5.49 -5.17
CA ILE A 162 9.57 -4.42 -6.17
C ILE A 162 10.27 -3.18 -5.61
N ASN A 163 11.18 -2.63 -6.40
CA ASN A 163 11.82 -1.34 -6.10
C ASN A 163 11.01 -0.24 -6.79
N ILE A 164 10.26 0.54 -6.02
CA ILE A 164 9.53 1.70 -6.54
C ILE A 164 10.50 2.90 -6.54
N PRO A 165 10.76 3.53 -7.70
CA PRO A 165 11.69 4.67 -7.79
C PRO A 165 11.24 5.87 -6.93
N GLU A 166 12.21 6.63 -6.41
CA GLU A 166 11.94 7.82 -5.58
C GLU A 166 11.21 8.95 -6.32
N THR A 167 11.22 8.92 -7.66
CA THR A 167 10.48 9.86 -8.51
C THR A 167 8.98 9.60 -8.54
N VAL A 168 8.51 8.45 -8.03
CA VAL A 168 7.09 8.11 -8.02
C VAL A 168 6.37 8.93 -6.94
N THR A 169 5.37 9.70 -7.39
CA THR A 169 4.57 10.56 -6.50
C THR A 169 3.15 10.04 -6.28
N SER A 170 2.74 9.01 -7.04
CA SER A 170 1.44 8.35 -6.86
C SER A 170 1.48 6.85 -7.17
N ILE A 171 0.83 6.08 -6.28
CA ILE A 171 0.56 4.65 -6.44
C ILE A 171 -0.96 4.48 -6.38
N GLY A 172 -1.54 3.94 -7.44
CA GLY A 172 -2.98 3.82 -7.60
C GLY A 172 -3.64 2.84 -6.62
N GLN A 173 -4.96 2.91 -6.60
CA GLN A 173 -5.83 2.01 -5.83
C GLN A 173 -5.56 0.56 -6.19
N ALA A 174 -5.48 -0.30 -5.17
CA ALA A 174 -5.26 -1.74 -5.31
C ALA A 174 -4.07 -2.14 -6.21
N ALA A 175 -3.06 -1.26 -6.35
CA ALA A 175 -1.93 -1.48 -7.25
C ALA A 175 -1.18 -2.80 -6.97
N PHE A 176 -1.09 -3.25 -5.72
CA PHE A 176 -0.46 -4.52 -5.32
C PHE A 176 -1.44 -5.50 -4.68
N TYR A 177 -2.76 -5.29 -4.84
CA TYR A 177 -3.76 -6.19 -4.27
C TYR A 177 -3.48 -7.64 -4.71
N GLY A 178 -3.41 -8.57 -3.76
CA GLY A 178 -3.24 -10.00 -4.03
C GLY A 178 -1.85 -10.37 -4.55
N CYS A 179 -0.83 -9.53 -4.35
CA CYS A 179 0.57 -9.92 -4.54
C CYS A 179 1.02 -10.82 -3.38
N ASN A 180 0.50 -12.04 -3.32
CA ASN A 180 0.63 -12.92 -2.14
C ASN A 180 2.08 -13.22 -1.73
N SER A 181 3.04 -13.22 -2.67
CA SER A 181 4.46 -13.47 -2.39
C SER A 181 5.27 -12.21 -2.08
N LEU A 182 4.67 -11.02 -2.19
CA LEU A 182 5.38 -9.75 -2.00
C LEU A 182 5.84 -9.66 -0.55
N SER A 183 7.15 -9.69 -0.36
CA SER A 183 7.79 -9.71 0.97
C SER A 183 8.59 -8.45 1.26
N SER A 184 8.94 -7.69 0.23
CA SER A 184 9.68 -6.44 0.34
C SER A 184 9.18 -5.41 -0.68
N VAL A 185 8.77 -4.25 -0.18
CA VAL A 185 8.42 -3.08 -0.99
C VAL A 185 8.88 -1.84 -0.24
N ASN A 186 9.57 -0.94 -0.94
CA ASN A 186 9.88 0.39 -0.43
C ASN A 186 8.80 1.36 -0.93
N ILE A 187 8.18 2.12 -0.02
CA ILE A 187 7.28 3.21 -0.40
C ILE A 187 8.14 4.47 -0.47
N PRO A 188 8.22 5.16 -1.62
CA PRO A 188 9.02 6.38 -1.77
C PRO A 188 8.62 7.50 -0.82
N ASP A 189 9.57 8.34 -0.44
CA ASP A 189 9.33 9.50 0.44
C ASP A 189 8.38 10.54 -0.19
N GLY A 190 8.26 10.54 -1.52
CA GLY A 190 7.32 11.40 -2.25
C GLY A 190 5.84 11.03 -2.12
N ILE A 191 5.50 9.86 -1.56
CA ILE A 191 4.13 9.38 -1.45
C ILE A 191 3.40 10.05 -0.28
N THR A 192 2.23 10.64 -0.57
CA THR A 192 1.41 11.34 0.44
C THR A 192 0.19 10.55 0.89
N SER A 193 -0.19 9.50 0.16
CA SER A 193 -1.33 8.64 0.47
C SER A 193 -1.08 7.19 0.04
N ILE A 194 -1.48 6.27 0.90
CA ILE A 194 -1.65 4.85 0.57
C ILE A 194 -3.16 4.65 0.34
N ASP A 195 -3.55 4.36 -0.89
CA ASP A 195 -4.95 4.35 -1.30
C ASP A 195 -5.69 3.05 -0.96
N TRP A 196 -6.97 2.97 -1.35
CA TRP A 196 -7.82 1.81 -1.11
C TRP A 196 -7.14 0.52 -1.56
N ALA A 197 -7.05 -0.44 -0.62
CA ALA A 197 -6.57 -1.80 -0.82
C ALA A 197 -5.19 -1.93 -1.50
N THR A 198 -4.33 -0.91 -1.47
CA THR A 198 -3.05 -0.88 -2.22
C THR A 198 -2.20 -2.13 -1.98
N PHE A 199 -2.09 -2.62 -0.73
CA PHE A 199 -1.32 -3.82 -0.38
C PHE A 199 -2.21 -4.97 0.14
N ARG A 200 -3.53 -4.93 -0.10
CA ARG A 200 -4.44 -5.94 0.43
C ARG A 200 -4.07 -7.35 -0.05
N GLY A 201 -3.98 -8.33 0.86
CA GLY A 201 -3.66 -9.71 0.54
C GLY A 201 -2.19 -9.94 0.16
N CYS A 202 -1.30 -9.00 0.46
CA CYS A 202 0.15 -9.19 0.36
C CYS A 202 0.65 -10.07 1.52
N ASN A 203 0.25 -11.34 1.52
CA ASN A 203 0.52 -12.29 2.62
C ASN A 203 2.02 -12.47 2.89
N GLY A 204 2.91 -12.21 1.93
CA GLY A 204 4.35 -12.30 2.09
C GLY A 204 4.97 -11.17 2.92
N LEU A 205 4.27 -10.04 3.11
CA LEU A 205 4.79 -8.88 3.82
C LEU A 205 4.85 -9.18 5.32
N SER A 206 6.06 -9.25 5.87
CA SER A 206 6.29 -9.41 7.31
C SER A 206 6.47 -8.09 8.06
N SER A 207 6.93 -7.06 7.33
CA SER A 207 7.12 -5.69 7.78
C SER A 207 6.98 -4.74 6.59
N ILE A 208 6.55 -3.50 6.84
CA ILE A 208 6.57 -2.43 5.86
C ILE A 208 6.83 -1.09 6.57
N THR A 209 7.65 -0.25 5.96
CA THR A 209 7.89 1.12 6.42
C THR A 209 6.95 2.07 5.68
N ILE A 210 6.16 2.83 6.42
CA ILE A 210 5.34 3.92 5.88
C ILE A 210 6.13 5.23 6.07
N PRO A 211 6.42 5.99 5.00
CA PRO A 211 7.08 7.29 5.10
C PRO A 211 6.29 8.32 5.92
N GLU A 212 6.97 9.22 6.60
CA GLU A 212 6.36 10.31 7.40
C GLU A 212 5.63 11.37 6.53
N SER A 213 5.87 11.36 5.22
CA SER A 213 5.13 12.15 4.24
C SER A 213 3.70 11.66 4.03
N VAL A 214 3.40 10.41 4.37
CA VAL A 214 2.05 9.84 4.24
C VAL A 214 1.11 10.46 5.27
N THR A 215 0.03 11.04 4.76
CA THR A 215 -1.01 11.71 5.57
C THR A 215 -2.36 10.99 5.53
N LYS A 216 -2.50 9.96 4.68
CA LYS A 216 -3.72 9.20 4.52
C LYS A 216 -3.42 7.73 4.23
N ILE A 217 -4.11 6.85 4.96
CA ILE A 217 -4.16 5.40 4.70
C ILE A 217 -5.62 5.03 4.43
N GLY A 218 -5.88 4.53 3.21
CA GLY A 218 -7.20 4.18 2.71
C GLY A 218 -7.73 2.88 3.32
N SER A 219 -9.04 2.65 3.12
CA SER A 219 -9.69 1.41 3.57
C SER A 219 -9.01 0.18 2.97
N GLU A 220 -8.90 -0.87 3.78
CA GLU A 220 -8.29 -2.16 3.42
C GLU A 220 -6.85 -2.10 2.92
N ALA A 221 -6.14 -0.97 3.08
CA ALA A 221 -4.80 -0.75 2.51
C ALA A 221 -3.81 -1.88 2.83
N PHE A 222 -3.87 -2.44 4.04
CA PHE A 222 -3.08 -3.58 4.50
C PHE A 222 -3.94 -4.79 4.89
N GLY A 223 -5.21 -4.82 4.47
CA GLY A 223 -6.11 -5.93 4.78
C GLY A 223 -5.55 -7.26 4.29
N TYR A 224 -5.72 -8.31 5.07
CA TYR A 224 -5.28 -9.68 4.85
C TYR A 224 -3.77 -9.82 4.64
N CYS A 225 -2.92 -8.90 5.13
CA CYS A 225 -1.47 -9.11 5.17
C CYS A 225 -1.10 -10.07 6.32
N SER A 226 -1.39 -11.35 6.16
CA SER A 226 -1.40 -12.33 7.26
C SER A 226 -0.04 -12.54 7.96
N ASN A 227 1.09 -12.30 7.27
CA ASN A 227 2.42 -12.40 7.87
C ASN A 227 2.92 -11.11 8.51
N LEU A 228 2.19 -10.00 8.38
CA LEU A 228 2.61 -8.71 8.92
C LEU A 228 2.66 -8.80 10.44
N THR A 229 3.85 -8.62 11.02
CA THR A 229 4.08 -8.81 12.47
C THR A 229 3.98 -7.51 13.26
N SER A 230 4.40 -6.41 12.65
CA SER A 230 4.37 -5.06 13.20
C SER A 230 4.33 -4.03 12.07
N ILE A 231 3.78 -2.87 12.35
CA ILE A 231 3.76 -1.72 11.43
C ILE A 231 3.77 -0.43 12.25
N ASN A 232 4.57 0.55 11.80
CA ASN A 232 4.56 1.89 12.37
C ASN A 232 3.60 2.77 11.58
N ILE A 233 2.61 3.36 12.25
CA ILE A 233 1.69 4.33 11.65
C ILE A 233 2.29 5.73 11.86
N PRO A 234 2.50 6.53 10.80
CA PRO A 234 3.04 7.88 10.95
C PRO A 234 2.20 8.77 11.85
N GLY A 235 2.85 9.66 12.60
CA GLY A 235 2.19 10.51 13.61
C GLY A 235 1.16 11.49 13.03
N ARG A 236 1.21 11.76 11.72
CA ARG A 236 0.29 12.67 11.00
C ARG A 236 -1.04 12.01 10.61
N ILE A 237 -1.19 10.70 10.81
CA ILE A 237 -2.43 9.99 10.50
C ILE A 237 -3.49 10.32 11.54
N THR A 238 -4.66 10.76 11.07
CA THR A 238 -5.79 11.14 11.93
C THR A 238 -6.93 10.12 11.93
N LYS A 239 -6.90 9.13 11.02
CA LYS A 239 -7.92 8.10 10.88
C LYS A 239 -7.31 6.76 10.49
N ILE A 240 -7.72 5.71 11.19
CA ILE A 240 -7.56 4.32 10.72
C ILE A 240 -8.84 3.96 9.97
N SER A 241 -8.75 3.75 8.66
CA SER A 241 -9.91 3.51 7.80
C SER A 241 -10.48 2.09 7.94
N ASP A 242 -11.64 1.85 7.35
CA ASP A 242 -12.33 0.56 7.41
C ASP A 242 -11.42 -0.56 6.89
N GLY A 243 -11.34 -1.67 7.64
CA GLY A 243 -10.57 -2.85 7.27
C GLY A 243 -9.06 -2.64 7.09
N THR A 244 -8.47 -1.51 7.51
CA THR A 244 -7.07 -1.15 7.20
C THR A 244 -6.09 -2.29 7.48
N PHE A 245 -6.26 -2.99 8.61
CA PHE A 245 -5.45 -4.14 9.04
C PHE A 245 -6.29 -5.42 9.22
N GLN A 246 -7.51 -5.49 8.67
CA GLN A 246 -8.38 -6.66 8.76
C GLN A 246 -7.59 -7.93 8.40
N GLY A 247 -7.69 -9.02 9.15
CA GLY A 247 -7.06 -10.30 8.83
C GLY A 247 -5.53 -10.31 8.88
N CYS A 248 -4.87 -9.30 9.46
CA CYS A 248 -3.44 -9.35 9.74
C CYS A 248 -3.16 -10.28 10.93
N SER A 249 -3.34 -11.59 10.73
CA SER A 249 -3.37 -12.59 11.79
C SER A 249 -2.09 -12.67 12.64
N ASN A 250 -0.92 -12.36 12.06
CA ASN A 250 0.35 -12.37 12.81
C ASN A 250 0.70 -11.01 13.43
N LEU A 251 -0.14 -9.99 13.27
CA LEU A 251 0.12 -8.66 13.83
C LEU A 251 0.00 -8.71 15.34
N SER A 252 1.15 -8.77 16.02
CA SER A 252 1.18 -8.95 17.48
C SER A 252 1.21 -7.64 18.25
N TYR A 253 1.64 -6.57 17.59
CA TYR A 253 1.77 -5.24 18.16
C TYR A 253 1.48 -4.17 17.11
N ILE A 254 0.72 -3.15 17.51
CA ILE A 254 0.57 -1.92 16.75
C ILE A 254 0.47 -0.72 17.71
N SER A 255 1.12 0.38 17.34
CA SER A 255 0.98 1.66 18.04
C SER A 255 0.05 2.56 17.24
N ILE A 256 -1.08 2.95 17.83
CA ILE A 256 -2.00 3.93 17.23
C ILE A 256 -1.52 5.33 17.67
N PRO A 257 -1.21 6.27 16.75
CA PRO A 257 -0.77 7.61 17.11
C PRO A 257 -1.85 8.39 17.86
N GLU A 258 -1.44 9.26 18.79
CA GLU A 258 -2.35 10.13 19.58
C GLU A 258 -3.20 11.08 18.72
N GLY A 259 -2.74 11.41 17.51
CA GLY A 259 -3.49 12.23 16.55
C GLY A 259 -4.69 11.52 15.90
N VAL A 260 -4.84 10.21 16.09
CA VAL A 260 -5.96 9.43 15.52
C VAL A 260 -7.25 9.72 16.28
N THR A 261 -8.26 10.20 15.55
CA THR A 261 -9.58 10.56 16.09
C THR A 261 -10.68 9.56 15.72
N SER A 262 -10.43 8.65 14.79
CA SER A 262 -11.40 7.60 14.43
C SER A 262 -10.75 6.30 13.97
N ILE A 263 -11.35 5.18 14.38
CA ILE A 263 -11.02 3.81 13.94
C ILE A 263 -12.24 3.26 13.20
N GLY A 264 -12.06 2.85 11.96
CA GLY A 264 -13.13 2.39 11.07
C GLY A 264 -13.65 0.99 11.35
N ASN A 265 -14.68 0.59 10.61
CA ASN A 265 -15.29 -0.73 10.72
C ASN A 265 -14.28 -1.81 10.34
N ASN A 266 -14.23 -2.91 11.08
CA ASN A 266 -13.32 -4.04 10.85
C ASN A 266 -11.82 -3.69 10.81
N ALA A 267 -11.42 -2.49 11.30
CA ALA A 267 -10.07 -1.96 11.12
C ALA A 267 -8.95 -2.94 11.53
N PHE A 268 -9.17 -3.72 12.59
CA PHE A 268 -8.29 -4.77 13.10
C PHE A 268 -9.02 -6.11 13.25
N GLN A 269 -10.17 -6.30 12.58
CA GLN A 269 -10.92 -7.56 12.67
C GLN A 269 -10.01 -8.73 12.28
N GLY A 270 -9.94 -9.79 13.08
CA GLY A 270 -9.15 -10.98 12.75
C GLY A 270 -7.65 -10.81 12.90
N CYS A 271 -7.18 -9.73 13.56
CA CYS A 271 -5.80 -9.61 14.04
C CYS A 271 -5.56 -10.56 15.23
N SER A 272 -5.62 -11.87 14.98
CA SER A 272 -5.66 -12.90 16.02
C SER A 272 -4.39 -13.00 16.87
N GLY A 273 -3.25 -12.49 16.38
CA GLY A 273 -2.00 -12.38 17.12
C GLY A 273 -1.89 -11.14 18.02
N LEU A 274 -2.81 -10.17 17.91
CA LEU A 274 -2.74 -8.92 18.66
C LEU A 274 -3.01 -9.18 20.14
N THR A 275 -2.02 -8.95 20.99
CA THR A 275 -2.10 -9.29 22.43
C THR A 275 -2.60 -8.15 23.30
N SER A 276 -2.28 -6.91 22.90
CA SER A 276 -2.68 -5.69 23.60
C SER A 276 -2.95 -4.56 22.61
N ILE A 277 -3.87 -3.66 22.97
CA ILE A 277 -4.10 -2.44 22.19
C ILE A 277 -4.18 -1.21 23.09
N TYR A 278 -3.56 -0.12 22.65
CA TYR A 278 -3.73 1.21 23.23
C TYR A 278 -4.62 2.05 22.31
N ILE A 279 -5.72 2.55 22.86
CA ILE A 279 -6.68 3.42 22.16
C ILE A 279 -6.39 4.86 22.59
N PRO A 280 -6.09 5.77 21.65
CA PRO A 280 -5.86 7.19 21.97
C PRO A 280 -7.03 7.82 22.70
N GLU A 281 -6.76 8.70 23.65
CA GLU A 281 -7.80 9.40 24.41
C GLU A 281 -8.65 10.31 23.52
N GLY A 282 -8.02 10.90 22.51
CA GLY A 282 -8.66 11.77 21.52
C GLY A 282 -9.57 11.05 20.53
N ILE A 283 -9.78 9.73 20.68
CA ILE A 283 -10.70 8.98 19.82
C ILE A 283 -12.13 9.50 20.00
N THR A 284 -12.81 9.71 18.88
CA THR A 284 -14.19 10.20 18.81
C THR A 284 -15.16 9.15 18.28
N SER A 285 -14.65 8.13 17.58
CA SER A 285 -15.46 7.00 17.10
C SER A 285 -14.60 5.75 16.90
N ILE A 286 -15.21 4.60 17.18
CA ILE A 286 -14.68 3.27 16.86
C ILE A 286 -15.81 2.51 16.14
N GLY A 287 -15.51 2.00 14.95
CA GLY A 287 -16.46 1.33 14.08
C GLY A 287 -16.81 -0.10 14.52
N ASP A 288 -17.81 -0.65 13.85
CA ASP A 288 -18.29 -2.02 14.07
C ASP A 288 -17.18 -3.03 13.84
N GLU A 289 -17.09 -4.02 14.73
CA GLU A 289 -16.14 -5.14 14.60
C GLU A 289 -14.67 -4.71 14.50
N ALA A 290 -14.34 -3.47 14.88
CA ALA A 290 -13.01 -2.90 14.75
C ALA A 290 -11.90 -3.79 15.36
N PHE A 291 -12.20 -4.50 16.45
CA PHE A 291 -11.30 -5.44 17.12
C PHE A 291 -11.97 -6.82 17.33
N SER A 292 -12.96 -7.17 16.49
CA SER A 292 -13.55 -8.50 16.51
C SER A 292 -12.53 -9.56 16.08
N GLU A 293 -12.67 -10.81 16.54
CA GLU A 293 -11.77 -11.93 16.21
C GLU A 293 -10.27 -11.72 16.54
N CYS A 294 -9.94 -10.74 17.40
CA CYS A 294 -8.61 -10.58 17.99
C CYS A 294 -8.38 -11.60 19.12
N GLY A 295 -8.26 -12.88 18.78
CA GLY A 295 -8.28 -13.99 19.74
C GLY A 295 -7.19 -13.99 20.83
N ALA A 296 -6.02 -13.36 20.59
CA ALA A 296 -4.97 -13.22 21.60
C ALA A 296 -5.10 -11.97 22.49
N LEU A 297 -6.09 -11.11 22.23
CA LEU A 297 -6.23 -9.81 22.89
C LEU A 297 -6.63 -10.02 24.35
N ASN A 298 -5.70 -9.73 25.26
CA ASN A 298 -5.88 -9.91 26.70
C ASN A 298 -5.81 -8.59 27.48
N SER A 299 -5.36 -7.50 26.85
CA SER A 299 -5.23 -6.19 27.47
C SER A 299 -5.69 -5.07 26.54
N VAL A 300 -6.59 -4.22 27.02
CA VAL A 300 -7.05 -3.02 26.32
C VAL A 300 -6.75 -1.81 27.20
N TYR A 301 -6.03 -0.83 26.68
CA TYR A 301 -5.71 0.41 27.38
C TYR A 301 -6.49 1.56 26.76
N TYR A 302 -7.34 2.21 27.55
CA TYR A 302 -8.12 3.37 27.12
C TYR A 302 -8.37 4.33 28.29
N PHE A 303 -7.54 5.37 28.39
CA PHE A 303 -7.48 6.29 29.54
C PHE A 303 -8.35 7.55 29.40
N ALA A 304 -9.35 7.53 28.51
CA ALA A 304 -10.26 8.66 28.39
C ALA A 304 -11.16 8.76 29.64
N ASP A 305 -11.13 9.90 30.32
CA ASP A 305 -11.99 10.20 31.48
C ASP A 305 -13.49 10.11 31.15
N ARG A 306 -13.83 10.34 29.87
CA ARG A 306 -15.16 10.08 29.32
C ARG A 306 -15.04 9.18 28.10
N PRO A 307 -15.08 7.85 28.28
CA PRO A 307 -15.04 6.88 27.19
C PRO A 307 -16.16 7.17 26.18
N ILE A 308 -15.86 7.10 24.88
CA ILE A 308 -16.86 7.29 23.83
C ILE A 308 -18.02 6.30 24.00
N GLU A 309 -19.21 6.66 23.54
CA GLU A 309 -20.28 5.67 23.35
C GLU A 309 -20.09 5.02 21.98
N GLY A 310 -20.17 3.70 21.92
CA GLY A 310 -19.94 2.93 20.69
C GLY A 310 -20.82 1.68 20.62
N ASN A 311 -20.65 0.92 19.56
CA ASN A 311 -21.43 -0.29 19.33
C ASN A 311 -20.88 -1.48 20.13
N ALA A 312 -21.78 -2.36 20.61
CA ALA A 312 -21.41 -3.50 21.44
C ALA A 312 -20.52 -4.53 20.72
N ASN A 313 -20.47 -4.53 19.39
CA ASN A 313 -19.67 -5.44 18.57
C ASN A 313 -18.27 -4.91 18.24
N ILE A 314 -17.79 -3.83 18.87
CA ILE A 314 -16.40 -3.35 18.68
C ILE A 314 -15.38 -4.47 18.98
N PHE A 315 -15.60 -5.23 20.07
CA PHE A 315 -14.82 -6.41 20.43
C PHE A 315 -15.68 -7.68 20.36
N SER A 316 -15.01 -8.84 20.33
CA SER A 316 -15.69 -10.14 20.43
C SER A 316 -16.19 -10.41 21.85
N ALA A 317 -17.18 -11.31 21.98
CA ALA A 317 -17.66 -11.76 23.28
C ALA A 317 -16.54 -12.37 24.15
N GLU A 318 -15.59 -13.07 23.52
CA GLU A 318 -14.44 -13.65 24.20
C GLU A 318 -13.51 -12.58 24.77
N THR A 319 -13.27 -11.49 24.03
CA THR A 319 -12.48 -10.37 24.50
C THR A 319 -13.14 -9.70 25.72
N TYR A 320 -14.45 -9.46 25.67
CA TYR A 320 -15.17 -8.90 26.82
C TYR A 320 -15.10 -9.79 28.07
N GLU A 321 -15.11 -11.11 27.90
CA GLU A 321 -15.03 -12.07 29.00
C GLU A 321 -13.62 -12.16 29.59
N ASN A 322 -12.59 -12.15 28.74
CA ASN A 322 -11.25 -12.56 29.12
C ASN A 322 -10.25 -11.40 29.31
N ALA A 323 -10.34 -10.35 28.49
CA ALA A 323 -9.38 -9.26 28.50
C ALA A 323 -9.57 -8.31 29.69
N ILE A 324 -8.48 -7.67 30.10
CA ILE A 324 -8.49 -6.59 31.10
C ILE A 324 -8.58 -5.25 30.38
N LEU A 325 -9.58 -4.45 30.74
CA LEU A 325 -9.69 -3.05 30.32
C LEU A 325 -9.04 -2.15 31.37
N TYR A 326 -7.96 -1.47 31.01
CA TYR A 326 -7.25 -0.49 31.82
C TYR A 326 -7.74 0.92 31.48
N MET A 327 -8.20 1.67 32.49
CA MET A 327 -8.77 3.02 32.33
C MET A 327 -8.34 3.96 33.46
N SER A 328 -8.53 5.27 33.25
CA SER A 328 -8.41 6.26 34.33
C SER A 328 -9.52 6.08 35.37
N GLU A 329 -9.34 6.66 36.56
CA GLU A 329 -10.34 6.65 37.65
C GLU A 329 -11.73 7.09 37.14
N ASP A 330 -11.79 8.25 36.48
CA ASP A 330 -13.03 8.77 35.88
C ASP A 330 -13.57 7.84 34.78
N GLY A 331 -12.68 7.28 33.95
CA GLY A 331 -13.03 6.33 32.90
C GLY A 331 -13.73 5.08 33.44
N VAL A 332 -13.27 4.53 34.57
CA VAL A 332 -13.89 3.37 35.23
C VAL A 332 -15.34 3.68 35.63
N ILE A 333 -15.61 4.86 36.17
CA ILE A 333 -16.97 5.27 36.58
C ILE A 333 -17.93 5.22 35.39
N PHE A 334 -17.56 5.83 34.26
CA PHE A 334 -18.41 5.87 33.07
C PHE A 334 -18.49 4.53 32.32
N SER A 335 -17.44 3.71 32.38
CA SER A 335 -17.41 2.41 31.71
C SER A 335 -18.54 1.49 32.16
N SER A 336 -18.97 1.58 33.43
CA SER A 336 -20.02 0.74 34.02
C SER A 336 -21.41 0.89 33.38
N ILE A 337 -21.65 1.98 32.64
CA ILE A 337 -22.96 2.31 32.06
C ILE A 337 -22.93 2.52 30.54
N ARG A 338 -21.75 2.57 29.91
CA ARG A 338 -21.59 2.88 28.48
C ARG A 338 -21.24 1.65 27.65
N GLU A 339 -21.90 1.50 26.52
CA GLU A 339 -21.45 0.57 25.48
C GLU A 339 -20.18 1.13 24.78
N PRO A 340 -19.23 0.27 24.37
CA PRO A 340 -19.16 -1.17 24.65
C PRO A 340 -18.55 -1.51 26.03
N TRP A 341 -17.99 -0.50 26.72
CA TRP A 341 -17.08 -0.68 27.84
C TRP A 341 -17.67 -1.46 29.02
N LYS A 342 -18.98 -1.31 29.27
CA LYS A 342 -19.70 -2.04 30.33
C LYS A 342 -19.70 -3.56 30.14
N ASN A 343 -19.36 -4.04 28.94
CA ASN A 343 -19.36 -5.48 28.63
C ASN A 343 -18.10 -6.17 29.15
N PHE A 344 -17.00 -5.45 29.40
CA PHE A 344 -15.77 -6.02 29.96
C PHE A 344 -16.01 -6.56 31.38
N LYS A 345 -15.63 -7.82 31.63
CA LYS A 345 -15.74 -8.45 32.96
C LYS A 345 -14.62 -8.04 33.92
N LYS A 346 -13.49 -7.58 33.39
CA LYS A 346 -12.31 -7.18 34.15
C LYS A 346 -11.95 -5.75 33.75
N ILE A 347 -12.22 -4.82 34.66
CA ILE A 347 -11.86 -3.41 34.51
C ILE A 347 -10.93 -3.06 35.66
N VAL A 348 -9.78 -2.48 35.32
CA VAL A 348 -8.74 -2.09 36.28
C VAL A 348 -8.49 -0.60 36.12
N GLU A 349 -8.65 0.12 37.22
CA GLU A 349 -8.16 1.48 37.33
C GLU A 349 -6.63 1.48 37.27
N SER A 350 -6.06 2.31 36.42
CA SER A 350 -4.62 2.55 36.31
C SER A 350 -4.42 4.00 35.89
N ASP A 351 -3.34 4.61 36.37
CA ASP A 351 -2.87 5.85 35.76
C ASP A 351 -2.11 5.53 34.45
N LYS A 352 -1.90 6.55 33.63
CA LYS A 352 -1.01 6.49 32.46
C LYS A 352 0.47 6.43 32.85
N SER A 353 0.81 6.50 34.14
CA SER A 353 2.20 6.62 34.54
C SER A 353 2.95 5.34 34.15
N GLY A 354 3.88 5.48 33.19
CA GLY A 354 4.58 4.36 32.57
C GLY A 354 4.03 3.87 31.22
N ILE A 355 2.96 4.46 30.70
CA ILE A 355 2.40 4.15 29.36
C ILE A 355 2.74 5.26 28.34
N ASP A 356 2.93 6.50 28.81
CA ASP A 356 3.31 7.63 27.97
C ASP A 356 4.82 7.92 28.05
N GLY A 357 5.46 8.03 26.88
CA GLY A 357 6.81 8.59 26.76
C GLY A 357 6.80 10.06 27.16
N ILE A 358 7.51 10.39 28.25
CA ILE A 358 7.83 11.76 28.62
C ILE A 358 9.16 12.12 27.93
N GLU A 359 9.12 13.04 26.97
CA GLU A 359 10.30 13.78 26.52
C GLU A 359 10.48 15.05 27.37
N ALA A 360 11.57 15.09 28.15
CA ALA A 360 12.19 16.31 28.69
C ALA A 360 13.70 16.05 28.91
N ASP A 361 14.50 17.12 28.91
CA ASP A 361 15.96 17.18 28.68
C ASP A 361 16.85 16.06 29.29
N PHE A 362 17.87 15.68 28.52
CA PHE A 362 18.79 14.55 28.73
C PHE A 362 19.87 14.83 29.81
N ASP A 363 20.03 13.92 30.78
CA ASP A 363 21.19 13.84 31.70
C ASP A 363 21.86 12.47 31.57
N GLU A 364 23.07 12.45 30.99
CA GLU A 364 23.84 11.24 30.66
C GLU A 364 24.46 10.51 31.86
N ASN A 365 24.45 11.12 33.06
CA ASN A 365 25.16 10.59 34.23
C ASN A 365 24.26 9.88 35.26
N ALA A 366 22.96 9.79 35.00
CA ALA A 366 22.03 9.18 35.94
C ALA A 366 22.02 7.63 35.88
N PRO A 367 21.79 6.94 37.01
CA PRO A 367 21.73 5.48 37.06
C PRO A 367 20.51 4.91 36.29
N CYS A 368 20.72 3.76 35.64
CA CYS A 368 19.71 3.05 34.85
C CYS A 368 18.88 2.10 35.71
N VAL A 369 17.57 2.05 35.51
CA VAL A 369 16.63 1.12 36.13
C VAL A 369 15.69 0.58 35.06
N VAL A 370 15.53 -0.75 34.98
CA VAL A 370 14.70 -1.41 33.97
C VAL A 370 13.47 -2.04 34.60
N TYR A 371 12.31 -1.84 33.96
CA TYR A 371 11.01 -2.38 34.35
C TYR A 371 10.43 -3.23 33.22
N SER A 372 9.64 -4.24 33.56
CA SER A 372 8.76 -4.92 32.61
C SER A 372 7.72 -3.93 32.04
N ILE A 373 7.09 -4.26 30.92
CA ILE A 373 5.94 -3.48 30.43
C ILE A 373 4.76 -3.44 31.42
N SER A 374 4.72 -4.35 32.40
CA SER A 374 3.74 -4.36 33.49
C SER A 374 4.18 -3.55 34.71
N GLY A 375 5.28 -2.78 34.62
CA GLY A 375 5.74 -1.86 35.66
C GLY A 375 6.54 -2.50 36.81
N VAL A 376 6.90 -3.78 36.72
CA VAL A 376 7.70 -4.47 37.74
C VAL A 376 9.18 -4.22 37.51
N LYS A 377 9.95 -3.81 38.53
CA LYS A 377 11.42 -3.65 38.39
C LYS A 377 12.07 -5.00 38.09
N VAL A 378 12.80 -5.09 36.98
CA VAL A 378 13.46 -6.32 36.50
C VAL A 378 14.99 -6.25 36.49
N GLY A 379 15.59 -5.06 36.67
CA GLY A 379 17.04 -4.92 36.75
C GLY A 379 17.52 -3.48 36.73
N ASP A 380 18.85 -3.31 36.65
CA ASP A 380 19.52 -2.00 36.51
C ASP A 380 20.23 -1.87 35.13
N SER A 381 20.03 -2.84 34.23
CA SER A 381 20.47 -2.81 32.82
C SER A 381 19.63 -3.75 31.95
N LEU A 382 19.78 -3.66 30.63
CA LEU A 382 19.12 -4.56 29.67
C LEU A 382 19.85 -5.90 29.47
N ASP A 383 21.05 -6.06 30.04
CA ASP A 383 21.89 -7.22 29.81
C ASP A 383 21.30 -8.48 30.45
N GLY A 384 21.19 -9.55 29.66
CA GLY A 384 20.70 -10.86 30.13
C GLY A 384 19.18 -10.96 30.30
N LEU A 385 18.41 -9.94 29.90
CA LEU A 385 16.95 -10.01 29.86
C LEU A 385 16.46 -10.85 28.67
N ALA A 386 15.33 -11.54 28.85
CA ALA A 386 14.70 -12.30 27.77
C ALA A 386 14.16 -11.36 26.68
N SER A 387 14.06 -11.84 25.43
CA SER A 387 13.51 -11.06 24.31
C SER A 387 12.12 -10.54 24.65
N GLY A 388 11.90 -9.24 24.46
CA GLY A 388 10.67 -8.59 24.92
C GLY A 388 10.80 -7.08 24.99
N ILE A 389 9.72 -6.43 25.41
CA ILE A 389 9.67 -4.97 25.55
C ILE A 389 9.87 -4.60 27.02
N TYR A 390 10.70 -3.60 27.26
CA TYR A 390 11.05 -3.12 28.58
C TYR A 390 10.95 -1.61 28.65
N ILE A 391 10.75 -1.11 29.86
CA ILE A 391 10.77 0.32 30.17
C ILE A 391 12.09 0.61 30.88
N VAL A 392 12.95 1.40 30.27
CA VAL A 392 14.25 1.80 30.82
C VAL A 392 14.15 3.23 31.34
N ARG A 393 14.43 3.42 32.62
CA ARG A 393 14.49 4.72 33.27
C ARG A 393 15.94 5.10 33.51
N GLN A 394 16.35 6.26 33.03
CA GLN A 394 17.68 6.84 33.29
C GLN A 394 17.50 8.32 33.67
N GLY A 395 17.70 8.63 34.95
CA GLY A 395 17.37 9.94 35.50
C GLY A 395 15.87 10.24 35.40
N ASN A 396 15.54 11.35 34.73
CA ASN A 396 14.16 11.76 34.47
C ASN A 396 13.59 11.20 33.14
N LYS A 397 14.41 10.51 32.34
CA LYS A 397 14.00 9.92 31.06
C LYS A 397 13.49 8.51 31.25
N THR A 398 12.41 8.18 30.55
CA THR A 398 11.84 6.83 30.46
C THR A 398 11.74 6.45 28.99
N THR A 399 12.31 5.31 28.59
CA THR A 399 12.37 4.87 27.19
C THR A 399 11.91 3.41 27.09
N LYS A 400 11.04 3.14 26.13
CA LYS A 400 10.60 1.78 25.82
C LYS A 400 11.63 1.14 24.87
N ILE A 401 12.28 0.06 25.30
CA ILE A 401 13.33 -0.63 24.54
C ILE A 401 12.90 -2.07 24.28
N SER A 402 13.01 -2.50 23.03
CA SER A 402 12.85 -3.91 22.65
C SER A 402 14.20 -4.61 22.73
N VAL A 403 14.29 -5.62 23.58
CA VAL A 403 15.45 -6.52 23.69
C VAL A 403 15.22 -7.67 22.72
N LYS A 404 16.19 -7.89 21.82
CA LYS A 404 16.16 -8.97 20.82
C LYS A 404 16.85 -10.21 21.33
#